data_AF-A0A2S6RE87-F1
#
_entry.id   AF-A0A2S6RE87-F1
#
_cell.length_a   1.000
_cell.length_b   1.000
_cell.length_c   1.000
_cell.angle_alpha   90.00
_cell.angle_beta   90.00
_cell.angle_gamma   90.00
#
_symmetry.space_group_name_H-M   'P 1'
#
loop_
_entity.id
_entity.type
_entity.pdbx_description
1 polymer ?
#
loop_
_entity_poly.entity_id
_entity_poly.type
_entity_poly.pdbx_seq_one_letter_code
_entity_poly.pdbx_strand_id
1 'polypeptide(L)'
;MKDKLLYQLRIDLDEHAAKYLISNKALNSCKSLLKVIEKENAKLVCQYEAFKMFVEECQKNNLIHTPLYKWTKDTIENKLKKKKYMKSFTVYVNDEQLYEKNIAERIEKKILSLRCSCILKVNKYNSDPKNNPQPPKKYL
;
A
#
# COMPACT_ATOMS: atom_id res chain seq x y z
N MET A 1 21.90 -12.78 -15.43
CA MET A 1 21.32 -13.06 -14.10
C MET A 1 19.85 -12.64 -14.16
N LYS A 2 18.89 -13.46 -13.72
CA LYS A 2 17.53 -12.95 -13.49
C LYS A 2 17.60 -12.13 -12.21
N ASP A 3 17.30 -10.85 -12.28
CA ASP A 3 17.21 -10.03 -11.07
C ASP A 3 16.20 -10.67 -10.11
N LYS A 4 16.60 -10.77 -8.84
CA LYS A 4 15.74 -11.33 -7.78
C LYS A 4 14.56 -10.38 -7.61
N LEU A 5 13.35 -10.83 -7.92
CA LEU A 5 12.14 -10.04 -7.73
C LEU A 5 11.96 -9.68 -6.25
N LEU A 6 11.57 -8.43 -6.01
CA LEU A 6 11.13 -7.95 -4.70
C LEU A 6 9.60 -7.96 -4.64
N TYR A 7 9.08 -7.80 -3.43
CA TYR A 7 7.67 -8.00 -3.12
C TYR A 7 7.12 -6.90 -2.21
N GLN A 8 5.82 -6.65 -2.31
CA GLN A 8 5.07 -5.72 -1.47
C GLN A 8 3.75 -6.36 -1.05
N LEU A 9 3.40 -6.20 0.23
CA LEU A 9 2.07 -6.52 0.74
C LEU A 9 1.19 -5.27 0.80
N ARG A 10 -0.09 -5.46 0.44
CA ARG A 10 -1.16 -4.50 0.71
C ARG A 10 -2.31 -5.15 1.45
N ILE A 11 -2.81 -4.47 2.46
CA ILE A 11 -3.91 -4.90 3.31
C ILE A 11 -5.10 -3.99 3.05
N ASP A 12 -6.20 -4.56 2.59
CA ASP A 12 -7.48 -3.85 2.53
C ASP A 12 -8.20 -4.06 3.86
N LEU A 13 -8.57 -2.95 4.49
CA LEU A 13 -9.29 -2.93 5.77
C LEU A 13 -10.75 -2.50 5.58
N ASP A 14 -11.59 -2.82 6.55
CA ASP A 14 -12.92 -2.23 6.62
C ASP A 14 -12.85 -0.70 6.80
N GLU A 15 -13.94 -0.01 6.47
CA GLU A 15 -13.97 1.45 6.46
C GLU A 15 -13.77 2.06 7.85
N HIS A 16 -14.22 1.40 8.91
CA HIS A 16 -14.04 1.86 10.27
C HIS A 16 -12.56 1.73 10.65
N ALA A 17 -11.99 0.53 10.56
CA ALA A 17 -10.56 0.30 10.83
C ALA A 17 -9.65 1.26 10.07
N ALA A 18 -9.89 1.46 8.77
CA ALA A 18 -9.12 2.36 7.93
C ALA A 18 -9.14 3.82 8.42
N LYS A 19 -10.32 4.37 8.75
CA LYS A 19 -10.45 5.74 9.28
C LYS A 19 -9.70 5.94 10.60
N TYR A 20 -9.72 4.93 11.48
CA TYR A 20 -9.02 4.99 12.75
C TYR A 20 -7.50 4.99 12.59
N LEU A 21 -6.97 4.12 11.73
CA LEU A 21 -5.53 4.11 11.44
C LEU A 21 -5.07 5.43 10.83
N ILE A 22 -5.83 6.00 9.88
CA ILE A 22 -5.51 7.31 9.29
C ILE A 22 -5.53 8.43 10.34
N SER A 23 -6.47 8.37 11.30
CA SER A 23 -6.59 9.37 12.36
C SER A 23 -5.62 9.15 13.52
N ASN A 24 -4.71 8.16 13.44
CA ASN A 24 -3.80 7.76 14.52
C ASN A 24 -4.51 7.48 15.85
N LYS A 25 -5.73 6.94 15.80
CA LYS A 25 -6.50 6.57 16.99
C LYS A 25 -6.33 5.08 17.30
N ALA A 26 -6.19 4.75 18.58
CA ALA A 26 -6.10 3.36 19.02
C ALA A 26 -7.46 2.66 18.86
N LEU A 27 -7.48 1.54 18.12
CA LEU A 27 -8.66 0.70 17.96
C LEU A 27 -8.35 -0.73 18.38
N ASN A 28 -9.18 -1.30 19.26
CA ASN A 28 -9.00 -2.66 19.76
C ASN A 28 -9.04 -3.71 18.64
N SER A 29 -9.88 -3.53 17.62
CA SER A 29 -9.99 -4.50 16.52
C SER A 29 -8.71 -4.61 15.69
N CYS A 30 -7.91 -3.54 15.58
CA CYS A 30 -6.65 -3.56 14.82
C CYS A 30 -5.43 -3.92 15.69
N LYS A 31 -5.59 -4.11 17.00
CA LYS A 31 -4.47 -4.25 17.95
C LYS A 31 -3.58 -5.46 17.64
N SER A 32 -4.16 -6.57 17.23
CA SER A 32 -3.41 -7.78 16.86
C SER A 32 -2.61 -7.58 15.57
N LEU A 33 -3.21 -6.94 14.56
CA LEU A 33 -2.54 -6.56 13.32
C LEU A 33 -1.36 -5.62 13.59
N LEU A 34 -1.59 -4.53 14.32
CA LEU A 34 -0.56 -3.55 14.64
C LEU A 34 0.63 -4.18 15.39
N LYS A 35 0.38 -5.10 16.32
CA LYS A 35 1.44 -5.87 17.00
C LYS A 35 2.27 -6.72 16.04
N VAL A 36 1.66 -7.33 15.02
CA VAL A 36 2.42 -8.09 14.01
C VAL A 36 3.28 -7.16 13.17
N ILE A 37 2.71 -6.04 12.74
CA ILE A 37 3.41 -5.03 11.94
C ILE A 37 4.62 -4.48 12.71
N GLU A 38 4.44 -4.10 13.98
CA GLU A 38 5.51 -3.62 14.86
C GLU A 38 6.63 -4.67 15.06
N LYS A 39 6.26 -5.93 15.34
CA LYS A 39 7.23 -7.03 15.53
C LYS A 39 8.08 -7.33 14.29
N GLU A 40 7.61 -6.94 13.11
CA GLU A 40 8.31 -7.14 11.84
C GLU A 40 9.08 -5.88 11.41
N ASN A 41 9.23 -4.90 12.30
CA ASN A 41 9.78 -3.57 12.01
C ASN A 41 9.14 -2.94 10.78
N ALA A 42 7.82 -3.06 10.70
CA ALA A 42 7.03 -2.60 9.57
C ALA A 42 6.10 -1.45 9.98
N LYS A 43 5.58 -0.75 8.97
CA LYS A 43 4.54 0.27 9.12
C LYS A 43 3.47 0.14 8.04
N LEU A 44 2.25 0.55 8.37
CA LEU A 44 1.14 0.62 7.44
C LEU A 44 1.05 2.04 6.88
N VAL A 45 1.16 2.17 5.56
CA VAL A 45 1.03 3.45 4.85
C VAL A 45 -0.26 3.44 4.05
N CYS A 46 -1.16 4.39 4.30
CA CYS A 46 -2.37 4.55 3.50
C CYS A 46 -2.00 4.79 2.03
N GLN A 47 -2.50 3.95 1.12
CA GLN A 47 -2.15 4.00 -0.30
C GLN A 47 -2.58 5.32 -0.95
N TYR A 48 -3.70 5.90 -0.50
CA TYR A 48 -4.15 7.20 -0.99
C TYR A 48 -3.17 8.32 -0.59
N GLU A 49 -2.70 8.36 0.67
CA GLU A 49 -1.70 9.34 1.09
C GLU A 49 -0.36 9.12 0.38
N ALA A 50 0.06 7.86 0.17
CA ALA A 50 1.24 7.56 -0.63
C ALA A 50 1.14 8.11 -2.07
N PHE A 51 -0.03 8.00 -2.71
CA PHE A 51 -0.26 8.59 -4.03
C PHE A 51 -0.23 10.12 -4.00
N LYS A 52 -0.79 10.75 -2.96
CA LYS A 52 -0.70 12.22 -2.78
C LYS A 52 0.75 12.67 -2.63
N MET A 53 1.52 12.02 -1.77
CA MET A 53 2.94 12.32 -1.58
C MET A 53 3.72 12.18 -2.88
N PHE A 54 3.47 11.13 -3.67
CA PHE A 54 4.09 10.96 -4.98
C PHE A 54 3.76 12.11 -5.96
N VAL A 55 2.50 12.55 -5.99
CA VAL A 55 2.07 13.69 -6.83
C VAL A 55 2.77 14.98 -6.39
N GLU A 56 2.84 15.24 -5.08
CA GLU A 56 3.53 16.41 -4.52
C GLU A 56 5.04 16.38 -4.83
N GLU A 57 5.69 15.22 -4.70
CA GLU A 57 7.10 15.03 -5.04
C GLU A 57 7.35 15.25 -6.54
N CYS A 58 6.50 14.71 -7.41
CA CYS A 58 6.61 14.96 -8.85
C CYS A 58 6.47 16.45 -9.19
N GLN A 59 5.58 17.18 -8.51
CA GLN A 59 5.43 18.63 -8.71
C GLN A 59 6.68 19.40 -8.28
N LYS A 60 7.23 19.06 -7.11
CA LYS A 60 8.48 19.67 -6.60
C LYS A 60 9.67 19.43 -7.53
N ASN A 61 9.73 18.25 -8.15
CA ASN A 61 10.82 17.85 -9.04
C ASN A 61 10.53 18.08 -10.54
N ASN A 62 9.45 18.82 -10.89
CA ASN A 62 9.04 19.10 -12.26
C ASN A 62 8.82 17.84 -13.15
N LEU A 63 8.36 16.73 -12.56
CA LEU A 63 8.04 15.46 -13.24
C LEU A 63 6.56 15.37 -13.67
N ILE A 64 5.88 16.50 -13.79
CA ILE A 64 4.42 16.61 -14.04
C ILE A 64 4.00 16.13 -15.43
N HIS A 65 4.94 15.95 -16.34
CA HIS A 65 4.66 15.51 -17.71
C HIS A 65 4.61 13.99 -17.85
N THR A 66 5.08 13.23 -16.84
CA THR A 66 5.16 11.77 -16.91
C THR A 66 3.76 11.11 -16.94
N PRO A 67 3.57 10.01 -17.69
CA PRO A 67 2.31 9.26 -17.69
C PRO A 67 1.88 8.80 -16.29
N LEU A 68 2.85 8.38 -15.47
CA LEU A 68 2.59 7.92 -14.11
C LEU A 68 2.08 9.06 -13.22
N TYR A 69 2.64 10.26 -13.31
CA TYR A 69 2.12 11.44 -12.62
C TYR A 69 0.65 11.71 -12.99
N LYS A 70 0.37 11.89 -14.29
CA LYS A 70 -0.97 12.24 -14.78
C LYS A 70 -2.01 11.21 -14.33
N TRP A 71 -1.69 9.93 -14.48
CA TRP A 71 -2.58 8.86 -14.05
C TRP A 71 -2.79 8.81 -12.54
N THR A 72 -1.73 9.04 -11.76
CA THR A 72 -1.82 9.00 -10.29
C THR A 72 -2.63 10.19 -9.79
N LYS A 73 -2.46 11.38 -10.38
CA LYS A 73 -3.26 12.58 -10.11
C LYS A 73 -4.75 12.33 -10.38
N ASP A 74 -5.11 11.84 -11.56
CA ASP A 74 -6.50 11.47 -11.88
C ASP A 74 -7.05 10.41 -10.92
N THR A 75 -6.20 9.49 -10.47
CA THR A 75 -6.59 8.44 -9.52
C THR A 75 -6.96 9.02 -8.16
N ILE A 76 -6.23 10.02 -7.64
CA ILE A 76 -6.54 10.64 -6.35
C ILE A 76 -7.71 11.64 -6.43
N GLU A 77 -7.95 12.25 -7.60
CA GLU A 77 -9.08 13.16 -7.83
C GLU A 77 -10.41 12.41 -8.04
N ASN A 78 -10.36 11.14 -8.44
CA ASN A 78 -11.55 10.31 -8.60
C ASN A 78 -12.16 9.87 -7.25
N LYS A 79 -13.40 10.27 -6.97
CA LYS A 79 -14.11 9.97 -5.70
C LYS A 79 -14.20 8.47 -5.38
N LEU A 80 -14.48 7.62 -6.36
CA LEU A 80 -14.59 6.16 -6.15
C LEU A 80 -13.22 5.53 -5.84
N LYS A 81 -12.18 5.96 -6.57
CA LYS A 81 -10.80 5.51 -6.32
C LYS A 81 -10.29 6.00 -4.98
N LYS A 82 -10.59 7.24 -4.58
CA LYS A 82 -10.30 7.77 -3.24
C LYS A 82 -10.92 6.87 -2.16
N LYS A 83 -12.22 6.57 -2.23
CA LYS A 83 -12.89 5.67 -1.25
C LYS A 83 -12.23 4.29 -1.21
N LYS A 84 -11.80 3.76 -2.35
CA LYS A 84 -11.06 2.48 -2.43
C LYS A 84 -9.70 2.58 -1.72
N TYR A 85 -8.86 3.53 -2.11
CA TYR A 85 -7.46 3.59 -1.65
C TYR A 85 -7.30 4.13 -0.23
N MET A 86 -8.29 4.85 0.31
CA MET A 86 -8.34 5.20 1.73
C MET A 86 -8.50 3.96 2.65
N LYS A 87 -8.87 2.81 2.09
CA LYS A 87 -9.00 1.55 2.83
C LYS A 87 -7.85 0.56 2.58
N SER A 88 -6.93 0.91 1.68
CA SER A 88 -5.80 0.07 1.28
C SER A 88 -4.55 0.59 1.96
N PHE A 89 -3.84 -0.28 2.66
CA PHE A 89 -2.60 0.04 3.36
C PHE A 89 -1.45 -0.79 2.84
N THR A 90 -0.37 -0.13 2.45
CA THR A 90 0.85 -0.79 2.02
C THR A 90 1.75 -1.05 3.23
N VAL A 91 2.29 -2.26 3.32
CA VAL A 91 3.21 -2.64 4.40
C VAL A 91 4.62 -2.28 3.96
N TYR A 92 5.24 -1.32 4.65
CA TYR A 92 6.64 -0.93 4.46
C TYR A 92 7.45 -1.63 5.55
N VAL A 93 8.59 -2.24 5.22
CA VAL A 93 9.42 -3.00 6.17
C VAL A 93 10.79 -2.37 6.22
N ASN A 94 11.29 -2.00 7.40
CA ASN A 94 12.53 -1.22 7.55
C ASN A 94 12.53 0.02 6.64
N ASP A 95 11.40 0.74 6.59
CA ASP A 95 11.14 1.87 5.69
C ASP A 95 11.14 1.59 4.18
N GLU A 96 11.38 0.34 3.76
CA GLU A 96 11.37 -0.08 2.36
C GLU A 96 9.98 -0.50 1.87
N GLN A 97 9.64 -0.08 0.64
CA GLN A 97 8.38 -0.43 -0.03
C GLN A 97 8.37 -1.83 -0.63
N LEU A 98 9.55 -2.32 -0.97
CA LEU A 98 9.79 -3.58 -1.66
C LEU A 98 10.84 -4.36 -0.88
N TYR A 99 10.57 -5.63 -0.62
CA TYR A 99 11.42 -6.50 0.19
C TYR A 99 11.47 -7.91 -0.37
N GLU A 100 12.36 -8.73 0.19
CA GLU A 100 12.53 -10.10 -0.26
C GLU A 100 11.27 -10.95 -0.07
N LYS A 101 11.12 -11.96 -0.94
CA LYS A 101 9.97 -12.88 -0.95
C LYS A 101 9.70 -13.53 0.40
N ASN A 102 10.75 -14.00 1.07
CA ASN A 102 10.67 -14.67 2.38
C ASN A 102 10.11 -13.73 3.47
N ILE A 103 10.45 -12.43 3.43
CA ILE A 103 9.89 -11.41 4.32
C ILE A 103 8.40 -11.26 4.03
N ALA A 104 8.03 -11.09 2.76
CA ALA A 104 6.62 -10.97 2.36
C ALA A 104 5.79 -12.18 2.79
N GLU A 105 6.27 -13.40 2.55
CA GLU A 105 5.56 -14.64 2.91
C GLU A 105 5.45 -14.83 4.41
N ARG A 106 6.48 -14.47 5.18
CA ARG A 106 6.46 -14.53 6.65
C ARG A 106 5.41 -13.57 7.22
N ILE A 107 5.40 -12.32 6.77
CA ILE A 107 4.45 -11.30 7.25
C ILE A 107 3.03 -11.66 6.84
N GLU A 108 2.82 -12.06 5.57
CA GLU A 108 1.53 -12.51 5.05
C GLU A 108 0.95 -13.67 5.89
N LYS A 109 1.76 -14.70 6.16
CA LYS A 109 1.34 -15.84 6.99
C LYS A 109 0.94 -15.40 8.41
N LYS A 110 1.73 -14.52 9.04
CA LYS A 110 1.41 -13.98 10.37
C LYS A 110 0.09 -13.22 10.36
N ILE A 111 -0.11 -12.33 9.38
CA ILE A 111 -1.35 -11.55 9.25
C ILE A 111 -2.57 -12.46 9.06
N LEU A 112 -2.48 -13.43 8.13
CA LEU A 112 -3.57 -14.37 7.86
C LEU A 112 -3.92 -15.24 9.08
N SER A 113 -2.92 -15.59 9.91
CA SER A 113 -3.15 -16.36 11.14
C SER A 113 -3.93 -15.60 12.22
N LEU A 114 -3.94 -14.26 12.19
CA LEU A 114 -4.64 -13.45 13.19
C LEU A 114 -6.16 -13.59 13.12
N ARG A 115 -6.70 -13.95 11.94
CA ARG A 115 -8.15 -13.95 11.68
C ARG A 115 -8.83 -12.64 12.14
N CYS A 116 -8.16 -11.48 11.95
CA CYS A 116 -8.75 -10.19 12.30
C CYS A 116 -9.96 -9.92 11.42
N SER A 117 -11.12 -9.69 12.04
CA SER A 117 -12.34 -9.29 11.32
C SER A 117 -12.19 -7.97 10.56
N CYS A 118 -11.23 -7.14 10.97
CA CYS A 118 -10.91 -5.87 10.36
C CYS A 118 -10.25 -5.97 8.97
N ILE A 119 -9.65 -7.12 8.67
CA ILE A 119 -8.90 -7.35 7.43
C ILE A 119 -9.85 -7.96 6.41
N LEU A 120 -10.05 -7.24 5.30
CA LEU A 120 -10.87 -7.72 4.20
C LEU A 120 -10.05 -8.52 3.20
N LYS A 121 -8.81 -8.10 2.94
CA LYS A 121 -7.93 -8.73 1.96
C LYS A 121 -6.47 -8.47 2.26
N VAL A 122 -5.62 -9.45 1.95
CA VAL A 122 -4.17 -9.26 1.82
C VAL A 122 -3.80 -9.57 0.37
N ASN A 123 -3.09 -8.64 -0.27
CA ASN A 123 -2.58 -8.79 -1.62
C ASN A 123 -1.05 -8.77 -1.58
N LYS A 124 -0.41 -9.62 -2.37
CA LYS A 124 1.05 -9.67 -2.53
C LYS A 124 1.41 -9.39 -3.98
N TYR A 125 2.20 -8.36 -4.22
CA TYR A 125 2.68 -7.96 -5.54
C TYR A 125 4.18 -8.22 -5.64
N ASN A 126 4.67 -8.53 -6.85
CA ASN A 126 6.09 -8.60 -7.13
C ASN A 126 6.54 -7.40 -7.97
N SER A 127 7.84 -7.15 -8.02
CA SER A 127 8.43 -6.00 -8.72
C SER A 127 8.51 -6.16 -10.24
N ASP A 128 7.99 -7.26 -10.82
CA ASP A 128 7.95 -7.42 -12.27
C ASP A 128 6.91 -6.45 -12.86
N PRO A 129 7.29 -5.49 -13.72
CA PRO A 129 6.36 -4.52 -14.30
C PRO A 129 5.18 -5.19 -15.02
N LYS A 130 5.36 -6.39 -15.57
CA LYS A 130 4.29 -7.14 -16.26
C LYS A 130 3.14 -7.54 -15.34
N ASN A 131 3.40 -7.68 -14.04
CA ASN A 131 2.41 -8.05 -13.04
C ASN A 131 1.77 -6.83 -12.36
N ASN A 132 2.21 -5.61 -12.70
CA ASN A 132 1.78 -4.37 -12.06
C ASN A 132 0.93 -3.52 -12.99
N PRO A 133 -0.05 -2.75 -12.45
CA PRO A 133 -0.86 -1.85 -13.24
C PRO A 133 -0.01 -0.83 -14.01
N GLN A 134 -0.23 -0.75 -15.32
CA GLN A 134 0.45 0.22 -16.19
C GLN A 134 -0.45 1.43 -16.45
N PRO A 135 0.13 2.63 -16.66
CA PRO A 135 -0.63 3.80 -17.06
C PRO A 135 -1.50 3.51 -18.29
N PRO A 136 -2.80 3.84 -18.27
CA PRO A 136 -3.66 3.71 -19.43
C PRO A 136 -3.15 4.51 -20.63
N LYS A 137 -3.40 4.03 -21.85
CA LYS A 137 -2.91 4.64 -23.11
C LYS A 137 -3.19 6.14 -23.23
N LYS A 138 -4.30 6.64 -22.67
CA LYS A 138 -4.65 8.06 -22.68
C LYS A 138 -3.67 8.99 -21.93
N TYR A 139 -2.75 8.43 -21.15
CA TYR A 139 -1.72 9.19 -20.43
C TYR A 139 -0.32 9.01 -21.01
N LEU A 140 -0.15 8.07 -21.96
CA LEU A 140 1.13 7.79 -22.61
C LEU A 140 1.52 8.91 -23.58
#